data_AF-A0A1Z9SLV5-F1
#
_entry.id   AF-A0A1Z9SLV5-F1
#
_cell.length_a   1.000
_cell.length_b   1.000
_cell.length_c   1.000
_cell.angle_alpha   90.00
_cell.angle_beta   90.00
_cell.angle_gamma   90.00
#
_symmetry.space_group_name_H-M   'P 1'
#
loop_
_entity.id
_entity.type
_entity.pdbx_description
1 polymer ?
#
loop_
_entity_poly.entity_id
_entity_poly.type
_entity_poly.pdbx_seq_one_letter_code
_entity_poly.pdbx_strand_id
1 'polypeptide(L)'
;MEKSKEMIPFKKFSDIVNKISKKFKIPKNTALRVAQKAQERGINLIKWQQYLSMLGTFANTIPAENDPRIKERVEGYTEEEWGDILFAKELKLRQLTERVSKSDLDQIEKYADRLFAAVKIDVEFTKHFLDRVNDERNKKPINTAELIRLFRLTYKKYGKKIAKMNPDAEAVITDMETDVNMPFVLNLDRNGMLDLVAKTVMRKKDFKTKDQKLRV
;
A
#
# COMPACT_ATOMS: atom_id res chain seq x y z
N MET A 1 -20.81 7.40 23.59
CA MET A 1 -20.70 5.95 23.31
C MET A 1 -19.23 5.62 23.16
N GLU A 2 -18.66 5.01 24.20
CA GLU A 2 -17.28 4.58 24.25
C GLU A 2 -17.07 3.50 23.18
N LYS A 3 -16.13 3.72 22.24
CA LYS A 3 -15.79 2.71 21.23
C LYS A 3 -15.26 1.49 22.00
N SER A 4 -16.00 0.38 21.98
CA SER A 4 -15.54 -0.89 22.53
C SER A 4 -14.16 -1.19 21.96
N LYS A 5 -13.12 -1.20 22.81
CA LYS A 5 -11.79 -1.68 22.45
C LYS A 5 -11.96 -3.10 21.91
N GLU A 6 -11.78 -3.30 20.61
CA GLU A 6 -11.74 -4.65 20.02
C GLU A 6 -10.66 -5.45 20.76
N MET A 7 -11.08 -6.39 21.60
CA MET A 7 -10.16 -7.26 22.34
C MET A 7 -9.48 -8.21 21.35
N ILE A 8 -8.16 -8.07 21.19
CA ILE A 8 -7.35 -8.97 20.38
C ILE A 8 -7.32 -10.33 21.08
N PRO A 9 -7.66 -11.44 20.39
CA PRO A 9 -7.52 -12.77 20.95
C PRO A 9 -6.08 -13.04 21.40
N PHE A 10 -5.88 -13.59 22.61
CA PHE A 10 -4.57 -13.83 23.23
C PHE A 10 -3.58 -14.55 22.29
N LYS A 11 -4.06 -15.56 21.55
CA LYS A 11 -3.26 -16.29 20.56
C LYS A 11 -2.69 -15.36 19.47
N LYS A 12 -3.50 -14.44 18.94
CA LYS A 12 -3.06 -13.46 17.93
C LYS A 12 -2.10 -12.42 18.51
N PHE A 13 -2.29 -12.02 19.76
CA PHE A 13 -1.40 -11.09 20.45
C PHE A 13 0.00 -11.71 20.66
N SER A 14 0.06 -12.98 21.08
CA SER A 14 1.30 -13.74 21.21
C SER A 14 2.06 -13.85 19.88
N ASP A 15 1.35 -14.09 18.76
CA ASP A 15 1.96 -14.12 17.43
C ASP A 15 2.57 -12.78 17.02
N ILE A 16 1.92 -11.67 17.38
CA ILE A 16 2.44 -10.32 17.13
C ILE A 16 3.73 -10.11 17.93
N VAL A 17 3.74 -10.43 19.22
CA VAL A 17 4.92 -10.31 20.08
C VAL A 17 6.09 -11.15 19.55
N ASN A 18 5.83 -12.37 19.10
CA ASN A 18 6.86 -13.24 18.50
C ASN A 18 7.44 -12.63 17.21
N LYS A 19 6.62 -11.99 16.37
CA LYS A 19 7.09 -11.32 15.15
C LYS A 19 7.91 -10.07 15.47
N ILE A 20 7.52 -9.28 16.47
CA ILE A 20 8.28 -8.12 16.95
C ILE A 20 9.66 -8.56 17.42
N SER A 21 9.71 -9.55 18.31
CA SER A 21 10.96 -10.10 18.84
C SER A 21 11.90 -10.54 17.72
N LYS A 22 11.40 -11.33 16.75
CA LYS A 22 12.21 -11.80 15.60
C LYS A 22 12.67 -10.66 14.70
N LYS A 23 11.79 -9.71 14.38
CA LYS A 23 12.08 -8.64 13.41
C LYS A 23 13.10 -7.64 13.96
N PHE A 24 12.99 -7.29 15.23
CA PHE A 24 13.86 -6.31 15.87
C PHE A 24 15.04 -6.95 16.62
N LYS A 25 15.15 -8.29 16.59
CA LYS A 25 16.17 -9.06 17.33
C LYS A 25 16.20 -8.70 18.82
N ILE A 26 15.03 -8.44 19.41
CA ILE A 26 14.89 -8.09 20.83
C ILE A 26 14.30 -9.26 21.64
N PRO A 27 14.62 -9.36 22.95
CA PRO A 27 14.01 -10.34 23.84
C PRO A 27 12.47 -10.28 23.84
N LYS A 28 11.81 -11.45 23.99
CA LYS A 28 10.35 -11.56 23.95
C LYS A 28 9.63 -10.75 25.02
N ASN A 29 10.21 -10.67 26.22
CA ASN A 29 9.70 -9.84 27.31
C ASN A 29 9.75 -8.34 26.97
N THR A 30 10.79 -7.87 26.29
CA THR A 30 10.88 -6.49 25.79
C THR A 30 9.86 -6.26 24.68
N ALA A 31 9.71 -7.19 23.74
CA ALA A 31 8.69 -7.12 22.69
C ALA A 31 7.25 -7.08 23.25
N LEU A 32 6.99 -7.81 24.34
CA LEU A 32 5.70 -7.82 25.03
C LEU A 32 5.37 -6.43 25.60
N ARG A 33 6.30 -5.81 26.32
CA ARG A 33 6.13 -4.46 26.89
C ARG A 33 5.92 -3.41 25.80
N VAL A 34 6.65 -3.52 24.70
CA VAL A 34 6.48 -2.65 23.53
C VAL A 34 5.07 -2.79 22.94
N ALA A 35 4.56 -4.01 22.77
CA ALA A 35 3.21 -4.24 22.26
C ALA A 35 2.12 -3.71 23.21
N GLN A 36 2.29 -3.88 24.52
CA GLN A 36 1.36 -3.37 25.54
C GLN A 36 1.30 -1.83 25.53
N LYS A 37 2.46 -1.16 25.58
CA LYS A 37 2.55 0.30 25.56
C LYS A 37 2.02 0.90 24.24
N ALA A 38 2.23 0.20 23.12
CA ALA A 38 1.65 0.58 21.84
C ALA A 38 0.10 0.51 21.89
N GLN A 39 -0.46 -0.53 22.49
CA GLN A 39 -1.91 -0.67 22.64
C GLN A 39 -2.50 0.39 23.59
N GLU A 40 -1.81 0.72 24.67
CA GLU A 40 -2.18 1.82 25.60
C GLU A 40 -2.21 3.18 24.89
N ARG A 41 -1.27 3.40 23.95
CA ARG A 41 -1.21 4.59 23.11
C ARG A 41 -2.18 4.56 21.91
N GLY A 42 -3.09 3.59 21.87
CA GLY A 42 -4.14 3.49 20.85
C GLY A 42 -3.68 2.92 19.50
N ILE A 43 -2.51 2.29 19.43
CA ILE A 43 -2.00 1.67 18.20
C ILE A 43 -2.75 0.35 17.95
N ASN A 44 -3.30 0.20 16.74
CA ASN A 44 -3.90 -1.05 16.31
C ASN A 44 -2.80 -2.04 15.88
N LEU A 45 -2.45 -2.95 16.80
CA LEU A 45 -1.38 -3.93 16.61
C LEU A 45 -1.62 -4.90 15.43
N ILE A 46 -2.87 -5.19 15.08
CA ILE A 46 -3.22 -6.07 13.95
C ILE A 46 -2.87 -5.38 12.63
N LYS A 47 -3.29 -4.12 12.47
CA LYS A 47 -2.95 -3.32 11.28
C LYS A 47 -1.43 -3.13 11.16
N TRP A 48 -0.76 -2.87 12.28
CA TRP A 48 0.69 -2.73 12.30
C TRP A 48 1.42 -4.03 11.94
N GLN A 49 0.92 -5.19 12.40
CA GLN A 49 1.44 -6.49 11.99
C GLN A 49 1.30 -6.74 10.48
N GLN A 50 0.14 -6.41 9.90
CA GLN A 50 -0.10 -6.51 8.45
C GLN A 50 0.88 -5.62 7.67
N TYR A 51 1.12 -4.41 8.16
CA TYR A 51 2.14 -3.51 7.60
C TYR A 51 3.56 -4.08 7.68
N LEU A 52 3.95 -4.65 8.82
CA LEU A 52 5.28 -5.28 8.95
C LEU A 52 5.46 -6.49 8.02
N SER A 53 4.41 -7.27 7.76
CA SER A 53 4.47 -8.34 6.77
C SER A 53 4.62 -7.82 5.35
N MET A 54 3.91 -6.75 4.99
CA MET A 54 4.08 -6.09 3.68
C MET A 54 5.50 -5.55 3.50
N LEU A 55 6.04 -4.85 4.50
CA LEU A 55 7.43 -4.38 4.47
C LEU A 55 8.46 -5.51 4.35
N GLY A 56 8.21 -6.67 4.97
CA GLY A 56 9.08 -7.85 4.81
C GLY A 56 9.05 -8.40 3.38
N THR A 57 7.95 -8.21 2.65
CA THR A 57 7.83 -8.60 1.25
C THR A 57 8.53 -7.59 0.34
N PHE A 58 8.45 -6.29 0.65
CA PHE A 58 9.14 -5.20 -0.07
C PHE A 58 10.66 -5.17 0.18
N ALA A 59 11.13 -5.46 1.40
CA ALA A 59 12.55 -5.49 1.74
C ALA A 59 13.33 -6.60 1.01
N ASN A 60 12.65 -7.65 0.54
CA ASN A 60 13.25 -8.73 -0.24
C ASN A 60 13.35 -8.41 -1.75
N THR A 61 12.94 -7.20 -2.16
CA THR A 61 12.92 -6.77 -3.58
C THR A 61 13.77 -5.52 -3.87
N ILE A 62 14.54 -5.02 -2.90
CA ILE A 62 15.46 -3.89 -3.08
C ILE A 62 16.91 -4.44 -3.14
N PRO A 63 17.72 -4.08 -4.17
CA PRO A 63 19.14 -4.45 -4.24
C PRO A 63 19.92 -3.90 -3.04
N ALA A 64 20.84 -4.71 -2.51
CA ALA A 64 21.57 -4.43 -1.28
C ALA A 64 22.38 -3.12 -1.30
N GLU A 65 22.73 -2.59 -2.47
CA GLU A 65 23.46 -1.33 -2.62
C GLU A 65 22.69 -0.06 -2.19
N ASN A 66 21.36 -0.14 -2.02
CA ASN A 66 20.52 0.99 -1.61
C ASN A 66 19.93 0.83 -0.21
N ASP A 67 20.57 0.03 0.66
CA ASP A 67 20.10 -0.20 2.02
C ASP A 67 20.57 0.91 3.00
N PRO A 68 19.69 1.82 3.46
CA PRO A 68 20.03 2.84 4.45
C PRO A 68 20.35 2.27 5.85
N ARG A 69 20.36 0.94 6.02
CA ARG A 69 20.74 0.25 7.27
C ARG A 69 22.25 0.01 7.40
N ILE A 70 23.06 0.36 6.40
CA ILE A 70 24.53 0.29 6.48
C ILE A 70 25.09 1.69 6.82
N LYS A 71 25.15 2.00 8.12
CA LYS A 71 25.94 3.04 8.83
C LYS A 71 25.10 3.84 9.83
N GLU A 72 24.68 3.19 10.92
CA GLU A 72 24.83 3.80 12.24
C GLU A 72 24.70 2.75 13.34
N ARG A 73 25.72 2.71 14.20
CA ARG A 73 25.91 1.75 15.28
C ARG A 73 24.96 2.14 16.41
N VAL A 74 24.02 1.28 16.76
CA VAL A 74 23.04 1.56 17.83
C VAL A 74 23.62 1.10 19.17
N GLU A 75 24.46 1.92 19.78
CA GLU A 75 24.79 1.85 21.20
C GLU A 75 24.49 3.22 21.82
N GLY A 76 23.60 3.25 22.82
CA GLY A 76 23.44 4.42 23.70
C GLY A 76 22.20 5.30 23.53
N TYR A 77 21.01 4.75 23.20
CA TYR A 77 19.76 5.52 23.27
C TYR A 77 18.92 5.12 24.50
N THR A 78 18.43 6.12 25.23
CA THR A 78 17.51 5.99 26.38
C THR A 78 16.08 5.65 25.94
N GLU A 79 15.25 5.16 26.88
CA GLU A 79 13.88 4.69 26.60
C GLU A 79 12.93 5.80 26.11
N GLU A 80 13.19 7.06 26.47
CA GLU A 80 12.49 8.24 25.96
C GLU A 80 12.91 8.57 24.52
N GLU A 81 14.21 8.50 24.21
CA GLU A 81 14.73 8.71 22.87
C GLU A 81 14.23 7.64 21.89
N TRP A 82 14.07 6.40 22.33
CA TRP A 82 13.40 5.37 21.53
C TRP A 82 11.92 5.68 21.32
N GLY A 83 11.24 6.22 22.34
CA GLY A 83 9.87 6.70 22.25
C GLY A 83 9.72 7.84 21.25
N ASP A 84 10.66 8.77 21.23
CA ASP A 84 10.71 9.93 20.33
C ASP A 84 11.17 9.55 18.93
N ILE A 85 12.10 8.60 18.76
CA ILE A 85 12.46 8.02 17.46
C ILE A 85 11.28 7.25 16.87
N LEU A 86 10.52 6.51 17.69
CA LEU A 86 9.30 5.82 17.25
C LEU A 86 8.16 6.79 16.95
N PHE A 87 8.01 7.86 17.73
CA PHE A 87 6.99 8.89 17.52
C PHE A 87 7.34 9.79 16.33
N ALA A 88 8.59 10.19 16.17
CA ALA A 88 9.11 10.89 15.00
C ALA A 88 9.11 9.98 13.77
N LYS A 89 9.40 8.68 13.88
CA LYS A 89 9.22 7.72 12.76
C LYS A 89 7.76 7.47 12.45
N GLU A 90 6.85 7.47 13.41
CA GLU A 90 5.40 7.31 13.19
C GLU A 90 4.80 8.61 12.62
N LEU A 91 5.26 9.78 13.03
CA LEU A 91 4.87 11.09 12.51
C LEU A 91 5.48 11.32 11.12
N LYS A 92 6.74 10.95 10.92
CA LYS A 92 7.42 10.91 9.63
C LYS A 92 6.86 9.79 8.75
N LEU A 93 6.40 8.65 9.30
CA LEU A 93 5.62 7.65 8.57
C LEU A 93 4.28 8.23 8.18
N ARG A 94 3.55 8.93 9.06
CA ARG A 94 2.29 9.58 8.72
C ARG A 94 2.50 10.58 7.59
N GLN A 95 3.55 11.40 7.68
CA GLN A 95 3.95 12.35 6.62
C GLN A 95 4.47 11.66 5.34
N LEU A 96 5.20 10.53 5.42
CA LEU A 96 5.62 9.70 4.28
C LEU A 96 4.51 8.80 3.73
N THR A 97 3.47 8.50 4.50
CA THR A 97 2.30 7.70 4.08
C THR A 97 1.22 8.54 3.42
N GLU A 98 1.34 9.86 3.50
CA GLU A 98 0.46 10.80 2.82
C GLU A 98 0.97 11.20 1.43
N ARG A 99 2.28 11.11 1.16
CA ARG A 99 2.81 11.32 -0.19
C ARG A 99 3.48 10.07 -0.73
N VAL A 100 2.92 9.53 -1.79
CA VAL A 100 3.49 8.42 -2.56
C VAL A 100 4.66 8.95 -3.39
N SER A 101 5.86 8.42 -3.19
CA SER A 101 7.03 8.84 -3.99
C SER A 101 7.00 8.24 -5.40
N LYS A 102 7.82 8.77 -6.31
CA LYS A 102 7.97 8.18 -7.65
C LYS A 102 8.48 6.74 -7.59
N SER A 103 9.42 6.44 -6.70
CA SER A 103 9.92 5.07 -6.52
C SER A 103 8.84 4.11 -6.03
N ASP A 104 7.94 4.57 -5.14
CA ASP A 104 6.78 3.76 -4.72
C ASP A 104 5.86 3.48 -5.90
N LEU A 105 5.57 4.49 -6.74
CA LEU A 105 4.74 4.32 -7.93
C LEU A 105 5.36 3.34 -8.92
N ASP A 106 6.67 3.41 -9.15
CA ASP A 106 7.38 2.48 -10.04
C ASP A 106 7.32 1.03 -9.52
N GLN A 107 7.36 0.84 -8.20
CA GLN A 107 7.18 -0.49 -7.59
C GLN A 107 5.74 -0.99 -7.72
N ILE A 108 4.74 -0.10 -7.61
CA ILE A 108 3.33 -0.44 -7.78
C ILE A 108 3.03 -0.79 -9.24
N GLU A 109 3.60 -0.07 -10.19
CA GLU A 109 3.49 -0.33 -11.63
C GLU A 109 4.03 -1.72 -11.95
N LYS A 110 5.27 -2.03 -11.53
CA LYS A 110 5.86 -3.38 -11.66
C LYS A 110 5.04 -4.49 -10.98
N TYR A 111 4.40 -4.18 -9.85
CA TYR A 111 3.52 -5.13 -9.17
C TYR A 111 2.26 -5.41 -9.99
N ALA A 112 1.61 -4.35 -10.49
CA ALA A 112 0.41 -4.46 -11.30
C ALA A 112 0.71 -5.18 -12.62
N ASP A 113 1.82 -4.82 -13.27
CA ASP A 113 2.32 -5.45 -14.48
C ASP A 113 2.50 -6.97 -14.30
N ARG A 114 3.28 -7.40 -13.31
CA ARG A 114 3.46 -8.83 -12.98
C ARG A 114 2.14 -9.55 -12.72
N LEU A 115 1.18 -8.87 -12.08
CA LEU A 115 -0.12 -9.45 -11.76
C LEU A 115 -0.98 -9.65 -13.02
N PHE A 116 -1.00 -8.66 -13.91
CA PHE A 116 -1.80 -8.66 -15.14
C PHE A 116 -1.14 -9.40 -16.31
N ALA A 117 0.17 -9.65 -16.26
CA ALA A 117 0.89 -10.51 -17.20
C ALA A 117 0.28 -11.92 -17.31
N ALA A 118 -0.34 -12.42 -16.22
CA ALA A 118 -1.08 -13.70 -16.23
C ALA A 118 -2.28 -13.72 -17.19
N VAL A 119 -2.73 -12.55 -17.65
CA VAL A 119 -3.78 -12.39 -18.68
C VAL A 119 -3.27 -11.61 -19.90
N LYS A 120 -1.94 -11.56 -20.11
CA LYS A 120 -1.26 -10.88 -21.23
C LYS A 120 -1.60 -9.40 -21.33
N ILE A 121 -1.63 -8.72 -20.19
CA ILE A 121 -1.80 -7.28 -20.10
C ILE A 121 -0.60 -6.69 -19.37
N ASP A 122 0.01 -5.67 -19.96
CA ASP A 122 1.00 -4.83 -19.30
C ASP A 122 0.30 -3.61 -18.67
N VAL A 123 0.84 -3.08 -17.57
CA VAL A 123 0.22 -1.96 -16.86
C VAL A 123 1.15 -0.76 -16.86
N GLU A 124 0.65 0.38 -17.34
CA GLU A 124 1.43 1.61 -17.44
C GLU A 124 0.76 2.78 -16.74
N PHE A 125 1.56 3.61 -16.06
CA PHE A 125 1.09 4.83 -15.41
C PHE A 125 1.44 6.07 -16.24
N THR A 126 0.41 6.83 -16.62
CA THR A 126 0.62 8.13 -17.27
C THR A 126 1.24 9.15 -16.31
N LYS A 127 1.93 10.15 -16.84
CA LYS A 127 2.39 11.31 -16.04
C LYS A 127 1.27 11.93 -15.20
N HIS A 128 0.08 12.04 -15.80
CA HIS A 128 -1.09 12.57 -15.11
C HIS A 128 -1.54 11.70 -13.93
N PHE A 129 -1.42 10.37 -14.01
CA PHE A 129 -1.64 9.50 -12.86
C PHE A 129 -0.69 9.82 -11.71
N LEU A 130 0.60 9.98 -12.01
CA LEU A 130 1.64 10.27 -11.01
C LEU A 130 1.38 11.61 -10.31
N ASP A 131 1.03 12.65 -11.07
CA ASP A 131 0.72 13.97 -10.51
C ASP A 131 -0.53 13.92 -9.60
N ARG A 132 -1.51 13.08 -9.97
CA ARG A 132 -2.82 13.04 -9.33
C ARG A 132 -2.89 12.20 -8.06
N VAL A 133 -1.95 11.28 -7.83
CA VAL A 133 -1.96 10.43 -6.62
C VAL A 133 -1.82 11.25 -5.33
N ASN A 134 -0.98 12.29 -5.37
CA ASN A 134 -0.66 13.17 -4.24
C ASN A 134 -1.41 14.49 -4.28
N ASP A 135 -2.35 14.63 -5.21
CA ASP A 135 -3.04 15.90 -5.45
C ASP A 135 -4.03 16.21 -4.31
N GLU A 136 -3.99 17.45 -3.83
CA GLU A 136 -4.78 17.93 -2.69
C GLU A 136 -6.30 17.78 -2.90
N ARG A 137 -6.76 17.72 -4.16
CA ARG A 137 -8.18 17.47 -4.49
C ARG A 137 -8.68 16.14 -3.96
N ASN A 138 -7.78 15.20 -3.64
CA ASN A 138 -8.15 13.92 -3.03
C ASN A 138 -8.61 14.08 -1.57
N LYS A 139 -8.33 15.23 -0.92
CA LYS A 139 -8.60 15.58 0.49
C LYS A 139 -7.90 14.66 1.49
N LYS A 140 -8.19 13.37 1.42
CA LYS A 140 -7.46 12.29 2.05
C LYS A 140 -6.48 11.70 1.03
N PRO A 141 -5.19 11.64 1.32
CA PRO A 141 -4.21 11.10 0.39
C PRO A 141 -4.50 9.66 -0.03
N ILE A 142 -4.15 9.33 -1.27
CA ILE A 142 -4.22 7.97 -1.81
C ILE A 142 -2.88 7.32 -1.54
N ASN A 143 -2.85 6.28 -0.70
CA ASN A 143 -1.59 5.65 -0.31
C ASN A 143 -1.28 4.39 -1.14
N THR A 144 -0.05 3.89 -0.98
CA THR A 144 0.46 2.71 -1.69
C THR A 144 -0.38 1.45 -1.44
N ALA A 145 -0.89 1.24 -0.23
CA ALA A 145 -1.72 0.09 0.11
C ALA A 145 -3.09 0.12 -0.59
N GLU A 146 -3.69 1.30 -0.74
CA GLU A 146 -4.93 1.48 -1.50
C GLU A 146 -4.71 1.14 -2.98
N LEU A 147 -3.62 1.60 -3.60
CA LEU A 147 -3.29 1.27 -4.99
C LEU A 147 -3.03 -0.22 -5.20
N ILE A 148 -2.22 -0.85 -4.35
CA ILE A 148 -1.96 -2.30 -4.41
C ILE A 148 -3.26 -3.09 -4.29
N ARG A 149 -4.13 -2.70 -3.34
CA ARG A 149 -5.44 -3.33 -3.17
C ARG A 149 -6.31 -3.15 -4.41
N LEU A 150 -6.34 -1.96 -4.99
CA LEU A 150 -7.10 -1.63 -6.20
C LEU A 150 -6.76 -2.59 -7.34
N PHE A 151 -5.46 -2.73 -7.67
CA PHE A 151 -5.01 -3.62 -8.74
C PHE A 151 -5.28 -5.09 -8.42
N ARG A 152 -5.03 -5.53 -7.17
CA ARG A 152 -5.29 -6.91 -6.74
C ARG A 152 -6.76 -7.30 -6.88
N LEU A 153 -7.68 -6.46 -6.41
CA LEU A 153 -9.12 -6.72 -6.49
C LEU A 153 -9.62 -6.65 -7.93
N THR A 154 -9.10 -5.69 -8.70
CA THR A 154 -9.42 -5.56 -10.13
C THR A 154 -9.01 -6.80 -10.90
N TYR A 155 -7.78 -7.28 -10.75
CA TYR A 155 -7.33 -8.50 -11.38
C TYR A 155 -8.22 -9.69 -11.00
N LYS A 156 -8.45 -9.90 -9.69
CA LYS A 156 -9.25 -11.02 -9.19
C LYS A 156 -10.65 -11.05 -9.78
N LYS A 157 -11.30 -9.88 -9.90
CA LYS A 157 -12.71 -9.77 -10.33
C LYS A 157 -12.88 -9.58 -11.83
N TYR A 158 -11.97 -8.85 -12.46
CA TYR A 158 -12.12 -8.35 -13.82
C TYR A 158 -10.92 -8.63 -14.74
N GLY A 159 -9.80 -9.20 -14.28
CA GLY A 159 -8.60 -9.41 -15.12
C GLY A 159 -8.91 -10.13 -16.44
N LYS A 160 -9.62 -11.26 -16.39
CA LYS A 160 -10.07 -11.98 -17.59
C LYS A 160 -11.09 -11.22 -18.44
N LYS A 161 -11.87 -10.32 -17.83
CA LYS A 161 -12.86 -9.49 -18.54
C LYS A 161 -12.16 -8.38 -19.30
N ILE A 162 -11.20 -7.70 -18.66
CA ILE A 162 -10.40 -6.62 -19.25
C ILE A 162 -9.59 -7.16 -20.44
N ALA A 163 -8.98 -8.35 -20.31
CA ALA A 163 -8.24 -9.00 -21.40
C ALA A 163 -9.10 -9.38 -22.63
N LYS A 164 -10.43 -9.26 -22.53
CA LYS A 164 -11.38 -9.54 -23.63
C LYS A 164 -12.08 -8.27 -24.14
N MET A 165 -11.74 -7.11 -23.60
CA MET A 165 -12.27 -5.84 -24.10
C MET A 165 -11.58 -5.48 -25.43
N ASN A 166 -12.21 -4.58 -26.18
CA ASN A 166 -11.63 -4.07 -27.42
C ASN A 166 -10.34 -3.30 -27.12
N PRO A 167 -9.31 -3.40 -27.98
CA PRO A 167 -8.17 -2.51 -27.92
C PRO A 167 -8.64 -1.12 -28.36
N ASP A 168 -8.62 -0.15 -27.43
CA ASP A 168 -9.24 1.18 -27.40
C ASP A 168 -10.32 1.36 -26.31
N ALA A 169 -10.74 0.28 -25.64
CA ALA A 169 -11.82 0.37 -24.66
C ALA A 169 -11.42 1.23 -23.46
N GLU A 170 -12.29 2.18 -23.10
CA GLU A 170 -12.17 3.00 -21.89
C GLU A 170 -13.10 2.50 -20.79
N ALA A 171 -12.59 2.47 -19.56
CA ALA A 171 -13.37 2.13 -18.38
C ALA A 171 -12.79 2.79 -17.13
N VAL A 172 -13.54 2.71 -16.03
CA VAL A 172 -13.13 3.25 -14.74
C VAL A 172 -13.17 2.14 -13.70
N ILE A 173 -12.02 1.86 -13.09
CA ILE A 173 -11.96 1.03 -11.90
C ILE A 173 -12.38 1.88 -10.71
N THR A 174 -13.35 1.39 -9.92
CA THR A 174 -13.92 2.11 -8.79
C THR A 174 -13.84 1.25 -7.54
N ASP A 175 -13.07 1.70 -6.56
CA ASP A 175 -12.99 1.11 -5.23
C ASP A 175 -14.12 1.63 -4.35
N MET A 176 -15.10 0.76 -4.07
CA MET A 176 -16.30 1.16 -3.36
C MET A 176 -16.07 1.42 -1.86
N GLU A 177 -14.95 0.94 -1.31
CA GLU A 177 -14.63 1.12 0.11
C GLU A 177 -13.94 2.46 0.39
N THR A 178 -13.12 2.93 -0.55
CA THR A 178 -12.27 4.11 -0.37
C THR A 178 -12.61 5.27 -1.30
N ASP A 179 -13.60 5.11 -2.18
CA ASP A 179 -13.97 6.08 -3.21
C ASP A 179 -12.82 6.44 -4.16
N VAL A 180 -11.85 5.54 -4.34
CA VAL A 180 -10.74 5.71 -5.29
C VAL A 180 -11.21 5.28 -6.68
N ASN A 181 -11.04 6.17 -7.65
CA ASN A 181 -11.44 5.97 -9.03
C ASN A 181 -10.20 6.08 -9.92
N MET A 182 -10.03 5.10 -10.80
CA MET A 182 -8.91 5.04 -11.74
C MET A 182 -9.46 4.78 -13.15
N PRO A 183 -9.69 5.85 -13.93
CA PRO A 183 -9.92 5.75 -15.36
C PRO A 183 -8.71 5.15 -16.08
N PHE A 184 -8.97 4.26 -17.02
CA PHE A 184 -7.95 3.63 -17.86
C PHE A 184 -8.46 3.48 -19.30
N VAL A 185 -7.52 3.32 -20.22
CA VAL A 185 -7.76 2.92 -21.61
C VAL A 185 -6.92 1.69 -21.91
N LEU A 186 -7.41 0.85 -22.81
CA LEU A 186 -6.64 -0.27 -23.36
C LEU A 186 -6.02 0.14 -24.68
N ASN A 187 -4.73 -0.11 -24.86
CA ASN A 187 -4.03 0.10 -26.12
C ASN A 187 -3.41 -1.22 -26.58
N LEU A 188 -3.46 -1.52 -27.88
CA LEU A 188 -2.66 -2.61 -28.42
C LEU A 188 -1.29 -2.07 -28.79
N ASP A 189 -0.24 -2.65 -28.21
CA ASP A 189 1.13 -2.30 -28.59
C ASP A 189 1.47 -2.87 -29.99
N ARG A 190 2.65 -2.51 -30.50
CA ARG A 190 3.11 -2.99 -31.82
C ARG A 190 3.45 -4.48 -31.84
N ASN A 191 3.64 -5.09 -30.67
CA ASN A 191 3.98 -6.50 -30.51
C ASN A 191 2.75 -7.40 -30.28
N GLY A 192 1.55 -6.82 -30.22
CA GLY A 192 0.29 -7.52 -29.97
C GLY A 192 -0.02 -7.77 -28.49
N MET A 193 0.72 -7.14 -27.57
CA MET A 193 0.45 -7.08 -26.14
C MET A 193 -0.56 -5.95 -25.85
N LEU A 194 -1.43 -6.17 -24.87
CA LEU A 194 -2.48 -5.22 -24.52
C LEU A 194 -2.06 -4.40 -23.30
N ASP A 195 -1.96 -3.09 -23.45
CA ASP A 195 -1.55 -2.18 -22.37
C ASP A 195 -2.79 -1.62 -21.66
N LEU A 196 -2.84 -1.79 -20.34
CA LEU A 196 -3.75 -1.06 -19.47
C LEU A 196 -3.07 0.24 -19.03
N VAL A 197 -3.43 1.33 -19.71
CA VAL A 197 -2.88 2.65 -19.44
C VAL A 197 -3.75 3.37 -18.41
N ALA A 198 -3.26 3.51 -17.17
CA ALA A 198 -3.93 4.24 -16.11
C ALA A 198 -3.83 5.75 -16.37
N LYS A 199 -4.92 6.35 -16.86
CA LYS A 199 -4.99 7.76 -17.31
C LYS A 199 -4.89 8.75 -16.16
N THR A 200 -5.45 8.39 -15.00
CA THR A 200 -5.47 9.24 -13.81
C THR A 200 -5.91 8.44 -12.59
N VAL A 201 -5.82 9.04 -11.40
CA VAL A 201 -6.40 8.51 -10.16
C VAL A 201 -7.00 9.63 -9.33
N MET A 202 -8.13 9.38 -8.68
CA MET A 202 -8.73 10.38 -7.78
C MET A 202 -9.62 9.77 -6.72
N ARG A 203 -9.62 10.38 -5.54
CA ARG A 203 -10.59 10.09 -4.49
C ARG A 203 -11.81 10.99 -4.65
N LYS A 204 -12.94 10.41 -5.08
CA LYS A 204 -14.18 11.15 -5.31
C LYS A 204 -15.39 10.25 -5.11
N LYS A 205 -16.17 10.57 -4.07
CA LYS A 205 -17.48 9.98 -3.85
C LYS A 205 -18.41 10.31 -5.02
N ASP A 206 -19.29 9.37 -5.36
CA ASP A 206 -20.30 9.52 -6.42
C ASP A 206 -19.71 9.94 -7.78
N PHE A 207 -18.49 9.49 -8.09
CA PHE A 207 -17.79 9.79 -9.34
C PHE A 207 -18.68 9.56 -10.56
N LYS A 208 -18.85 10.55 -11.43
CA LYS A 208 -19.71 10.45 -12.62
C LYS A 208 -18.83 10.26 -13.86
N THR A 209 -19.16 9.26 -14.66
CA THR A 209 -18.57 9.03 -15.99
C THR A 209 -19.64 8.39 -16.88
N LYS A 210 -19.47 8.52 -18.20
CA LYS A 210 -20.21 7.76 -19.21
C LYS A 210 -19.60 6.37 -19.44
N ASP A 211 -18.33 6.20 -19.08
CA ASP A 211 -17.59 4.96 -19.30
C ASP A 211 -18.07 3.85 -18.35
N GLN A 212 -17.80 2.62 -18.74
CA GLN A 212 -18.13 1.46 -17.93
C GLN A 212 -17.37 1.49 -16.60
N LYS A 213 -18.09 1.28 -15.49
CA LYS A 213 -17.48 1.15 -14.16
C LYS A 213 -17.21 -0.30 -13.78
N LEU A 214 -15.97 -0.60 -13.42
CA LEU A 214 -15.51 -1.85 -12.84
C LEU A 214 -15.40 -1.69 -11.33
N ARG A 215 -16.50 -2.01 -10.62
CA ARG A 215 -16.58 -1.81 -9.17
C ARG A 215 -15.90 -2.93 -8.39
N VAL A 216 -14.93 -2.59 -7.56
CA VAL A 216 -14.17 -3.51 -6.70
C VAL A 216 -14.37 -3.20 -5.22
#